data_AF-A0A6G1C8L0-F1
#
_entry.id   AF-A0A6G1C8L0-F1
#
_cell.length_a   1.000
_cell.length_b   1.000
_cell.length_c   1.000
_cell.angle_alpha   90.00
_cell.angle_beta   90.00
_cell.angle_gamma   90.00
#
_symmetry.space_group_name_H-M   'P 1'
#
loop_
_entity.id
_entity.type
_entity.pdbx_description
1 polymer ?
#
loop_
_entity_poly.entity_id
_entity_poly.type
_entity_poly.pdbx_seq_one_letter_code
_entity_poly.pdbx_strand_id
1 'polypeptide(L)' 'MEKMVEGRLRKYFEEVVLLEQKYVVNDSTNIKSVLNDLSKEVGSKGLMRFLGLKLRLGLHSLQAGMERM' A
#
# COMPACT_ATOMS: atom_id res chain seq x y z
N MET A 1 -19.89 -6.44 -18.99
CA MET A 1 -18.71 -7.10 -18.41
C MET A 1 -17.51 -6.14 -18.32
N GLU A 2 -17.15 -5.45 -19.39
CA GLU A 2 -15.96 -4.55 -19.43
C GLU A 2 -15.93 -3.51 -18.30
N LYS A 3 -17.03 -2.78 -18.05
CA LYS A 3 -17.12 -1.82 -16.94
C LYS A 3 -16.87 -2.42 -15.54
N MET A 4 -17.21 -3.70 -15.33
CA MET A 4 -16.99 -4.38 -14.04
C MET A 4 -15.54 -4.85 -13.89
N VAL A 5 -14.82 -5.06 -14.99
CA VAL A 5 -13.40 -5.40 -14.99
C VAL A 5 -12.58 -4.14 -14.76
N GLU A 6 -12.93 -3.05 -15.44
CA GLU A 6 -12.27 -1.75 -15.30
C GLU A 6 -12.32 -1.21 -13.86
N GLY A 7 -13.49 -1.28 -13.21
CA GLY A 7 -13.62 -0.84 -11.81
C GLY A 7 -12.75 -1.65 -10.83
N ARG A 8 -12.60 -2.95 -11.07
CA ARG A 8 -11.73 -3.82 -10.28
C ARG A 8 -10.26 -3.54 -10.52
N LEU A 9 -9.88 -3.28 -11.77
CA LEU A 9 -8.52 -2.90 -12.12
C LEU A 9 -8.14 -1.57 -11.46
N ARG A 10 -9.05 -0.59 -11.51
CA ARG A 10 -8.84 0.73 -10.90
C ARG A 10 -8.63 0.63 -9.38
N LYS A 11 -9.48 -0.17 -8.71
CA LYS A 11 -9.33 -0.44 -7.28
C LYS A 11 -8.00 -1.15 -6.96
N TYR A 12 -7.59 -2.10 -7.79
CA TYR A 12 -6.30 -2.77 -7.62
C TYR A 12 -5.12 -1.81 -7.72
N PHE A 13 -5.14 -0.85 -8.66
CA PHE A 13 -4.11 0.17 -8.76
C PHE A 13 -4.09 1.11 -7.55
N GLU A 14 -5.27 1.50 -7.04
CA GLU A 14 -5.39 2.31 -5.81
C GLU A 14 -4.83 1.57 -4.57
N GLU A 15 -4.89 0.24 -4.52
CA GLU A 15 -4.41 -0.55 -3.38
C GLU A 15 -2.93 -0.96 -3.48
N VAL A 16 -2.38 -1.15 -4.68
CA VAL A 16 -1.03 -1.72 -4.87
C VAL A 16 0.00 -0.67 -5.27
N VAL A 17 -0.39 0.41 -5.95
CA VAL A 17 0.55 1.43 -6.43
C VAL A 17 0.71 2.52 -5.39
N LEU A 18 1.91 2.62 -4.80
CA LEU A 18 2.23 3.57 -3.72
C LEU A 18 1.80 5.01 -4.00
N LEU A 19 1.90 5.50 -5.24
CA LEU A 19 1.54 6.88 -5.58
C LEU A 19 0.03 7.13 -5.60
N GLU A 20 -0.75 6.10 -5.95
CA GLU A 20 -2.21 6.18 -6.07
C GLU A 20 -2.92 5.76 -4.78
N GLN A 21 -2.18 5.21 -3.82
CA GLN A 21 -2.67 4.91 -2.47
C GLN A 21 -3.12 6.18 -1.73
N LYS A 22 -4.16 5.99 -0.92
CA LYS A 22 -4.62 6.99 0.05
C LYS A 22 -3.57 7.17 1.14
N TYR A 23 -3.39 8.42 1.56
CA TYR A 23 -2.44 8.74 2.61
C TYR A 23 -3.01 8.34 3.98
N VAL A 24 -2.26 7.54 4.75
CA VAL A 24 -2.73 6.94 6.02
C VAL A 24 -3.17 7.99 7.05
N VAL A 25 -2.60 9.20 7.01
CA VAL A 25 -2.95 10.30 7.94
C VAL A 25 -4.15 11.10 7.43
N ASN A 26 -4.42 11.08 6.12
CA ASN A 26 -5.54 11.78 5.51
C ASN A 26 -6.10 10.99 4.32
N ASP A 27 -7.22 10.32 4.54
CA ASP A 27 -7.89 9.48 3.53
C ASP A 27 -8.46 10.27 2.34
N SER A 28 -8.48 11.60 2.42
CA SER A 28 -8.95 12.48 1.34
C SER A 28 -7.88 12.78 0.30
N THR A 29 -6.60 12.56 0.61
CA THR A 29 -5.49 12.87 -0.29
C THR A 29 -4.71 11.60 -0.67
N ASN A 30 -4.20 11.56 -1.90
CA ASN A 30 -3.29 10.51 -2.35
C ASN A 30 -1.84 10.90 -2.08
N ILE A 31 -0.98 9.88 -2.01
CA ILE A 31 0.45 10.07 -1.76
C ILE A 31 1.12 10.94 -2.84
N LYS A 32 0.65 10.87 -4.09
CA LYS A 32 1.13 11.73 -5.18
C LYS A 32 0.90 13.22 -4.93
N SER A 33 -0.25 13.61 -4.41
CA SER A 33 -0.54 15.02 -4.09
C SER A 33 0.34 15.49 -2.94
N VAL A 34 0.46 14.67 -1.90
CA VAL A 34 1.33 14.94 -0.75
C VAL A 34 2.78 15.13 -1.19
N LEU A 35 3.30 14.26 -2.06
CA LEU A 35 4.65 14.39 -2.60
C LEU A 35 4.85 15.64 -3.47
N ASN A 36 3.84 16.05 -4.22
CA ASN A 36 3.92 17.27 -5.03
C ASN A 36 3.95 18.53 -4.16
N ASP A 37 3.17 18.55 -3.08
CA ASP A 37 3.16 19.69 -2.14
C ASP A 37 4.46 19.74 -1.34
N LEU A 38 4.94 18.59 -0.84
CA LEU A 38 6.24 18.50 -0.18
C LEU A 38 7.40 18.89 -1.11
N SER A 39 7.34 18.50 -2.38
CA SER A 39 8.37 18.84 -3.37
C SER A 39 8.43 20.34 -3.66
N LYS A 40 7.31 21.07 -3.52
CA LYS A 40 7.29 22.54 -3.66
C LYS A 40 7.91 23.22 -2.44
N GLU A 41 7.68 22.68 -1.24
CA GLU A 41 8.22 23.22 0.00
C GLU A 41 9.72 22.95 0.17
N VAL A 42 10.17 21.74 -0.18
CA VAL A 42 11.55 21.27 0.06
C VAL A 42 12.47 21.50 -1.16
N GLY A 43 11.90 21.78 -2.33
CA GLY A 43 12.66 22.04 -3.57
C GLY A 43 13.39 20.82 -4.15
N SER A 44 13.14 19.62 -3.61
CA SER A 44 13.75 18.37 -4.07
C SER A 44 12.71 17.27 -4.21
N LYS A 45 12.81 16.52 -5.31
CA LYS A 45 11.89 15.44 -5.65
C LYS A 45 12.56 14.10 -5.33
N GLY A 46 12.32 13.59 -4.13
CA GLY A 46 12.91 12.32 -3.67
C GLY A 46 11.83 11.29 -3.38
N LEU A 47 11.75 10.24 -4.19
CA LEU A 47 11.05 9.01 -3.80
C LEU A 47 12.11 7.98 -3.37
N MET A 48 12.18 7.70 -2.07
CA MET A 48 13.02 6.61 -1.55
C MET A 48 12.41 5.26 -1.95
N ARG A 49 13.24 4.26 -2.24
CA ARG A 49 12.75 2.87 -2.40
C ARG A 49 12.29 2.35 -1.05
N PHE A 50 11.09 1.79 -0.99
CA PHE A 50 10.53 1.17 0.21
C PHE A 50 10.38 -0.34 0.02
N LEU A 51 10.68 -1.11 1.06
CA LEU A 51 10.46 -2.56 1.13
C LEU A 51 9.46 -2.85 2.26
N GLY A 52 8.25 -3.30 1.92
CA GLY A 52 7.26 -3.73 2.90
C GLY A 52 7.50 -5.18 3.33
N LEU A 53 8.20 -5.39 4.44
CA LEU A 53 8.31 -6.72 5.05
C LEU A 53 7.10 -6.96 5.95
N LYS A 54 6.27 -7.96 5.59
CA LYS A 54 5.17 -8.42 6.45
C LYS A 54 5.51 -9.79 7.00
N LEU A 55 5.89 -9.83 8.29
CA LEU A 55 6.05 -11.07 9.03
C LEU A 55 4.67 -11.70 9.24
N ARG A 56 4.34 -12.72 8.45
CA ARG A 56 3.12 -13.52 8.67
C ARG A 56 3.38 -14.98 8.32
N LEU A 57 3.07 -15.84 9.30
CA LEU A 57 2.93 -17.30 9.21
C LEU A 57 4.21 -18.15 9.20
N GLY A 58 4.89 -18.18 10.35
CA GLY A 58 5.69 -19.34 10.78
C GLY A 58 5.23 -19.90 12.14
N LEU A 59 4.77 -19.03 13.05
CA LEU A 59 4.38 -19.48 14.41
C LEU A 59 2.99 -20.13 14.49
N HIS A 60 2.04 -19.73 13.64
CA HIS A 60 0.66 -20.20 13.76
C HIS A 60 0.45 -21.65 13.27
N SER A 61 1.32 -22.15 12.39
CA SER A 61 1.33 -23.57 11.99
C SER A 61 2.09 -24.45 12.98
N LEU A 62 3.04 -23.91 13.77
CA LEU A 62 3.75 -24.66 14.80
C LEU A 62 2.89 -24.93 16.03
N GLN A 63 2.10 -23.95 16.50
CA GLN A 63 1.19 -24.17 17.63
C GLN A 63 0.05 -25.14 17.29
N ALA A 64 -0.49 -25.08 16.07
CA ALA A 64 -1.55 -26.00 15.64
C ALA A 64 -1.08 -27.46 15.49
N GLY A 65 0.23 -27.69 15.32
CA GLY A 65 0.83 -29.04 15.33
C GLY A 65 1.20 -29.54 16.74
N MET A 66 1.54 -28.63 17.66
CA MET A 66 1.98 -28.98 19.02
C MET A 66 0.81 -29.15 20.01
N GLU A 67 -0.35 -28.51 19.78
CA GLU A 67 -1.58 -28.77 20.57
C GLU A 67 -2.33 -30.04 20.13
N ARG A 68 -1.88 -30.71 19.06
CA ARG A 68 -2.47 -31.96 18.56
C ARG A 68 -1.59 -33.19 18.86
N MET A 69 -0.54 -33.03 19.65
CA MET A 69 0.36 -34.09 20.13
C MET A 69 0.23 -34.22 21.65
#